data_AF-V5HSL9-F1
#
_entry.id   AF-V5HSL9-F1
#
_cell.length_a   1.000
_cell.length_b   1.000
_cell.length_c   1.000
_cell.angle_alpha   90.00
_cell.angle_beta   90.00
_cell.angle_gamma   90.00
#
_symmetry.space_group_name_H-M   'P 1'
#
loop_
_entity.id
_entity.type
_entity.pdbx_description
1 polymer ?
#
loop_
_entity_poly.entity_id
_entity_poly.type
_entity_poly.pdbx_seq_one_letter_code
_entity_poly.pdbx_strand_id
1 'polypeptide(L)'
;MKVDRRSGRKSGQRSTGMTRGGVAEDGAMFGTPVWPGTIDALAQAVGRDERGSRKRVVPTEGSEEKMDLGSGMRLNIFSNERQEKDVPRLKTWERLQQRELRLLATPPPRNAYEEMILWTEQGKLWTFPINNEAGLEEEAKVPFTDHVFLEDLIEDFPRSGPVRHFMELVLVGLSKNPYISVQRKREHIDWFRQYFKEKHEVLRLAGALPGEGPTPPPLTAPGDEEGTQSTAAHS
;
A
#
# COMPACT_ATOMS: atom_id res chain seq x y z
N MET A 1 -33.55 6.58 -2.15
CA MET A 1 -33.61 5.11 -2.15
C MET A 1 -34.20 4.66 -0.81
N LYS A 2 -35.40 4.07 -0.81
CA LYS A 2 -36.09 3.59 0.39
C LYS A 2 -35.70 2.13 0.64
N VAL A 3 -35.25 1.82 1.85
CA VAL A 3 -34.80 0.47 2.24
C VAL A 3 -35.72 0.00 3.37
N ASP A 4 -36.58 -0.96 3.08
CA ASP A 4 -37.50 -1.57 4.05
C ASP A 4 -36.77 -2.54 4.98
N ARG A 5 -36.96 -2.36 6.30
CA ARG A 5 -36.43 -3.23 7.36
C ARG A 5 -37.46 -4.29 7.73
N ARG A 6 -37.15 -5.56 7.46
CA ARG A 6 -37.96 -6.69 7.96
C ARG A 6 -37.33 -7.31 9.21
N SER A 7 -38.03 -7.10 10.33
CA SER A 7 -37.80 -7.72 11.64
C SER A 7 -38.20 -9.21 11.63
N GLY A 8 -37.35 -10.07 12.21
CA GLY A 8 -37.61 -11.49 12.42
C GLY A 8 -37.06 -11.93 13.77
N ARG A 9 -37.90 -11.86 14.80
CA ARG A 9 -37.65 -12.31 16.17
C ARG A 9 -38.05 -13.79 16.28
N LYS A 10 -37.17 -14.67 16.77
CA LYS A 10 -37.56 -16.02 17.23
C LYS A 10 -36.72 -16.47 18.43
N SER A 11 -37.41 -16.56 19.56
CA SER A 11 -37.01 -17.21 20.80
C SER A 11 -37.04 -18.74 20.66
N GLY A 12 -36.09 -19.42 21.28
CA GLY A 12 -36.03 -20.89 21.34
C GLY A 12 -35.26 -21.35 22.58
N GLN A 13 -35.92 -21.31 23.72
CA GLN A 13 -35.48 -21.87 25.00
C GLN A 13 -35.62 -23.39 24.94
N ARG A 14 -34.56 -24.13 25.31
CA ARG A 14 -34.60 -25.59 25.52
C ARG A 14 -33.99 -25.89 26.89
N SER A 15 -34.81 -26.46 27.78
CA SER A 15 -34.41 -27.03 29.07
C SER A 15 -34.80 -28.50 29.12
N THR A 16 -33.82 -29.37 29.32
CA THR A 16 -33.92 -30.80 29.67
C THR A 16 -32.67 -31.05 30.52
N GLY A 17 -32.70 -31.31 31.82
CA GLY A 17 -33.44 -32.36 32.52
C GLY A 17 -32.48 -33.54 32.71
N MET A 18 -32.00 -33.79 33.95
CA MET A 18 -31.81 -35.13 34.53
C MET A 18 -31.24 -35.04 35.96
N THR A 19 -32.07 -35.45 36.92
CA THR A 19 -31.74 -35.73 38.31
C THR A 19 -31.19 -37.16 38.45
N ARG A 20 -30.14 -37.35 39.25
CA ARG A 20 -29.78 -38.62 39.96
C ARG A 20 -29.47 -38.18 41.40
N GLY A 21 -30.16 -38.63 42.45
CA GLY A 21 -30.46 -40.02 42.79
C GLY A 21 -29.39 -40.47 43.78
N GLY A 22 -29.60 -40.21 45.07
CA GLY A 22 -28.70 -40.59 46.16
C GLY A 22 -29.13 -41.88 46.86
N VAL A 23 -28.14 -42.69 47.27
CA VAL A 23 -28.17 -43.78 48.27
C VAL A 23 -26.70 -43.95 48.71
N ALA A 24 -26.34 -43.52 49.92
CA ALA A 24 -26.31 -44.23 51.20
C ALA A 24 -25.05 -45.12 51.40
N GLU A 25 -24.52 -45.00 52.61
CA GLU A 25 -23.20 -45.40 53.10
C GLU A 25 -23.12 -46.89 53.46
N ASP A 26 -21.90 -47.43 53.43
CA ASP A 26 -21.33 -48.52 54.27
C ASP A 26 -19.93 -48.80 53.65
N GLY A 27 -18.79 -48.83 54.31
CA GLY A 27 -18.48 -49.36 55.63
C GLY A 27 -17.48 -50.51 55.46
N ALA A 28 -16.19 -50.23 55.70
CA ALA A 28 -15.10 -51.15 56.05
C ALA A 28 -14.01 -51.54 55.00
N MET A 29 -12.81 -50.98 55.27
CA MET A 29 -11.56 -51.71 55.56
C MET A 29 -10.89 -52.55 54.46
N PHE A 30 -10.16 -51.91 53.55
CA PHE A 30 -8.83 -52.40 53.08
C PHE A 30 -7.97 -51.19 52.70
N GLY A 31 -7.00 -50.83 53.55
CA GLY A 31 -6.07 -49.74 53.27
C GLY A 31 -5.05 -50.16 52.20
N THR A 32 -5.19 -49.64 50.98
CA THR A 32 -4.15 -49.75 49.95
C THR A 32 -3.07 -48.69 50.20
N PRO A 33 -1.78 -49.02 50.01
CA PRO A 33 -0.72 -48.03 50.16
C PRO A 33 -0.87 -46.95 49.08
N VAL A 34 -0.96 -45.69 49.51
CA VAL A 34 -1.04 -44.52 48.63
C VAL A 34 0.33 -44.29 48.00
N TRP A 35 0.40 -44.38 46.68
CA TRP A 35 1.63 -44.14 45.92
C TRP A 35 1.83 -42.62 45.72
N PRO A 36 3.07 -42.10 45.84
CA PRO A 36 3.33 -40.67 45.68
C PRO A 36 3.00 -40.22 44.24
N GLY A 37 2.13 -39.20 44.11
CA GLY A 37 1.73 -38.60 42.82
C GLY A 37 0.23 -38.65 42.50
N THR A 38 -0.60 -39.30 43.32
CA THR A 38 -2.06 -39.32 43.16
C THR A 38 -2.74 -38.10 43.79
N ILE A 39 -3.93 -37.75 43.30
CA ILE A 39 -4.74 -36.61 43.76
C ILE A 39 -5.05 -36.71 45.26
N ASP A 40 -5.24 -37.92 45.78
CA ASP A 40 -5.47 -38.18 47.21
C ASP A 40 -4.25 -37.85 48.09
N ALA A 41 -3.03 -38.01 47.56
CA ALA A 41 -1.79 -37.64 48.26
C ALA A 41 -1.61 -36.11 48.34
N LEU A 42 -2.05 -35.38 47.31
CA LEU A 42 -2.05 -33.91 47.30
C LEU A 42 -3.08 -33.36 48.29
N ALA A 43 -4.27 -33.97 48.36
CA ALA A 43 -5.32 -33.58 49.31
C ALA A 43 -4.86 -33.76 50.78
N GLN A 44 -4.13 -34.83 51.10
CA GLN A 44 -3.55 -35.02 52.43
C GLN A 44 -2.42 -34.04 52.76
N ALA A 45 -1.62 -33.63 51.77
CA ALA A 45 -0.57 -32.64 51.97
C ALA A 45 -1.16 -31.24 52.26
N VAL A 46 -2.19 -30.83 51.53
CA VAL A 46 -2.88 -29.56 51.74
C VAL A 46 -3.63 -29.53 53.08
N GLY A 47 -4.14 -30.67 53.55
CA GLY A 47 -4.84 -30.77 54.84
C GLY A 47 -3.95 -30.77 56.09
N ARG A 48 -2.62 -30.95 55.96
CA ARG A 48 -1.71 -30.99 57.13
C ARG A 48 -1.31 -29.62 57.65
N ASP A 49 -1.37 -28.58 56.83
CA ASP A 49 -0.91 -27.23 57.20
C ASP A 49 -1.96 -26.38 57.95
N GLU A 50 -3.18 -26.88 58.15
CA GLU A 50 -4.26 -26.16 58.86
C GLU A 50 -4.66 -26.80 60.21
N ARG A 51 -3.68 -27.15 61.04
CA ARG A 51 -3.90 -27.39 62.50
C ARG A 51 -3.30 -26.28 63.36
N GLY A 52 -3.53 -25.03 62.95
CA GLY A 52 -3.46 -23.85 63.81
C GLY A 52 -4.89 -23.42 64.17
N SER A 53 -5.18 -23.37 65.47
CA SER A 53 -6.46 -23.02 66.10
C SER A 53 -7.23 -21.89 65.37
N ARG A 54 -8.26 -22.24 64.58
CA ARG A 54 -9.30 -21.28 64.14
C ARG A 54 -10.50 -21.41 65.08
N LYS A 55 -10.64 -20.45 66.01
CA LYS A 55 -11.89 -20.26 66.76
C LYS A 55 -13.02 -20.01 65.76
N ARG A 56 -14.07 -20.83 65.82
CA ARG A 56 -15.28 -20.69 65.01
C ARG A 56 -16.03 -19.43 65.48
N VAL A 57 -15.93 -18.34 64.73
CA VAL A 57 -16.75 -17.13 64.92
C VAL A 57 -18.02 -17.31 64.10
N VAL A 58 -19.18 -17.15 64.74
CA VAL A 58 -20.50 -17.22 64.12
C VAL A 58 -20.71 -15.96 63.25
N PRO A 59 -21.24 -16.05 62.01
CA PRO A 59 -21.43 -14.88 61.17
C PRO A 59 -22.53 -14.00 61.76
N THR A 60 -22.21 -12.75 62.04
CA THR A 60 -23.20 -11.71 62.33
C THR A 60 -23.56 -11.06 61.00
N GLU A 61 -24.85 -10.97 60.71
CA GLU A 61 -25.39 -10.48 59.45
C GLU A 61 -24.99 -9.01 59.21
N GLY A 62 -24.46 -8.71 58.01
CA GLY A 62 -24.46 -7.34 57.47
C GLY A 62 -23.13 -6.57 57.44
N SER A 63 -21.97 -7.20 57.26
CA SER A 63 -20.76 -6.47 56.82
C SER A 63 -20.44 -6.83 55.37
N GLU A 64 -20.55 -5.86 54.47
CA GLU A 64 -19.99 -5.95 53.11
C GLU A 64 -18.46 -6.09 53.24
N GLU A 65 -17.97 -7.32 53.28
CA GLU A 65 -16.55 -7.58 53.20
C GLU A 65 -16.08 -7.12 51.82
N LYS A 66 -15.35 -6.00 51.78
CA LYS A 66 -14.73 -5.49 50.56
C LYS A 66 -13.62 -6.45 50.13
N MET A 67 -14.00 -7.51 49.41
CA MET A 67 -13.06 -8.47 48.84
C MET A 67 -12.27 -7.79 47.72
N ASP A 68 -10.96 -7.66 47.91
CA ASP A 68 -10.06 -7.17 46.87
C ASP A 68 -9.73 -8.31 45.90
N LEU A 69 -10.32 -8.25 44.70
CA LEU A 69 -10.14 -9.25 43.65
C LEU A 69 -8.68 -9.32 43.14
N GLY A 70 -7.85 -8.33 43.45
CA GLY A 70 -6.44 -8.28 43.09
C GLY A 70 -5.49 -8.91 44.11
N SER A 71 -5.92 -9.17 45.34
CA SER A 71 -5.04 -9.56 46.45
C SER A 71 -4.94 -11.08 46.69
N GLY A 72 -5.61 -11.88 45.85
CA GLY A 72 -5.64 -13.33 45.97
C GLY A 72 -4.35 -14.04 45.53
N MET A 73 -4.23 -15.31 45.90
CA MET A 73 -3.15 -16.18 45.40
C MET A 73 -3.28 -16.30 43.87
N ARG A 74 -2.27 -15.81 43.14
CA ARG A 74 -2.23 -15.85 41.67
C ARG A 74 -1.50 -17.09 41.14
N LEU A 75 -1.81 -17.46 39.89
CA LEU A 75 -1.06 -18.47 39.15
C LEU A 75 0.34 -17.90 38.80
N ASN A 76 1.33 -18.17 39.65
CA ASN A 76 2.73 -17.75 39.47
C ASN A 76 3.45 -18.54 38.33
N ILE A 77 2.81 -18.71 37.18
CA ILE A 77 3.35 -19.47 36.02
C ILE A 77 4.21 -18.56 35.12
N PHE A 78 3.83 -17.28 35.01
CA PHE A 78 4.54 -16.31 34.18
C PHE A 78 5.39 -15.41 35.08
N SER A 79 6.68 -15.26 34.76
CA SER A 79 7.55 -14.27 35.37
C SER A 79 7.26 -12.88 34.79
N ASN A 80 7.47 -11.82 35.58
CA ASN A 80 7.22 -10.43 35.15
C ASN A 80 8.25 -9.90 34.14
N GLU A 81 9.15 -10.74 33.66
CA GLU A 81 10.24 -10.35 32.77
C GLU A 81 9.74 -10.28 31.33
N ARG A 82 9.38 -9.08 30.87
CA ARG A 82 9.17 -8.83 29.43
C ARG A 82 10.52 -8.81 28.73
N GLN A 83 10.90 -9.93 28.13
CA GLN A 83 11.90 -9.93 27.07
C GLN A 83 11.17 -9.84 25.73
N GLU A 84 11.11 -8.65 25.15
CA GLU A 84 10.69 -8.49 23.75
C GLU A 84 11.80 -9.05 22.86
N LYS A 85 11.69 -10.34 22.53
CA LYS A 85 12.53 -10.94 21.50
C LYS A 85 12.02 -10.47 20.14
N ASP A 86 12.94 -10.16 19.23
CA ASP A 86 12.64 -9.73 17.87
C ASP A 86 12.19 -10.94 17.03
N VAL A 87 10.94 -11.38 17.26
CA VAL A 87 10.31 -12.51 16.58
C VAL A 87 9.75 -12.01 15.25
N PRO A 88 9.88 -12.77 14.14
CA PRO A 88 9.30 -12.37 12.85
C PRO A 88 7.78 -12.18 12.96
N ARG A 89 7.34 -10.92 12.95
CA ARG A 89 5.92 -10.56 12.96
C ARG A 89 5.32 -10.77 11.58
N LEU A 90 4.22 -11.52 11.53
CA LEU A 90 3.44 -11.66 10.33
C LEU A 90 2.61 -10.39 10.12
N LYS A 91 3.07 -9.53 9.20
CA LYS A 91 2.45 -8.24 8.88
C LYS A 91 0.95 -8.34 8.57
N THR A 92 0.52 -9.46 7.98
CA THR A 92 -0.90 -9.72 7.65
C THR A 92 -1.76 -9.92 8.90
N TRP A 93 -1.31 -10.73 9.85
CA TRP A 93 -2.03 -10.99 11.11
C TRP A 93 -2.10 -9.73 11.97
N GLU A 94 -1.01 -8.97 12.05
CA GLU A 94 -1.00 -7.69 12.77
C GLU A 94 -1.98 -6.68 12.15
N ARG A 95 -2.03 -6.60 10.81
CA ARG A 95 -3.00 -5.75 10.11
C ARG A 95 -4.46 -6.18 10.35
N LEU A 96 -4.74 -7.47 10.39
CA LEU A 96 -6.09 -7.99 10.69
C LEU A 96 -6.49 -7.68 12.13
N GLN A 97 -5.59 -7.91 13.08
CA GLN A 97 -5.80 -7.61 14.49
C GLN A 97 -6.03 -6.10 14.71
N GLN A 98 -5.23 -5.23 14.09
CA GLN A 98 -5.42 -3.78 14.13
C GLN A 98 -6.76 -3.35 13.53
N ARG A 99 -7.19 -3.98 12.43
CA ARG A 99 -8.51 -3.72 11.82
C ARG A 99 -9.64 -4.10 12.77
N GLU A 100 -9.57 -5.27 13.41
CA GLU A 100 -10.58 -5.73 14.35
C GLU A 100 -10.65 -4.82 15.58
N LEU A 101 -9.50 -4.44 16.16
CA LEU A 101 -9.43 -3.47 17.24
C LEU A 101 -10.05 -2.12 16.84
N ARG A 102 -9.78 -1.63 15.63
CA ARG A 102 -10.37 -0.38 15.12
C ARG A 102 -11.90 -0.49 15.01
N LEU A 103 -12.44 -1.61 14.53
CA LEU A 103 -13.88 -1.83 14.43
C LEU A 103 -14.56 -1.89 15.80
N LEU A 104 -13.92 -2.51 16.79
CA LEU A 104 -14.42 -2.55 18.16
C LEU A 104 -14.36 -1.18 18.85
N ALA A 105 -13.35 -0.38 18.54
CA ALA A 105 -13.14 0.94 19.13
C ALA A 105 -13.97 2.06 18.46
N THR A 106 -14.45 1.87 17.23
CA THR A 106 -15.17 2.91 16.48
C THR A 106 -16.69 2.69 16.58
N PRO A 107 -17.43 3.47 17.39
CA PRO A 107 -18.88 3.41 17.41
C PRO A 107 -19.51 3.92 16.10
N PRO A 108 -20.79 3.61 15.82
CA PRO A 108 -21.49 4.24 14.71
C PRO A 108 -21.60 5.77 14.94
N PRO A 109 -21.59 6.57 13.86
CA PRO A 109 -21.62 8.03 13.98
C PRO A 109 -22.90 8.48 14.68
N ARG A 110 -22.76 9.38 15.65
CA ARG A 110 -23.85 9.88 16.48
C ARG A 110 -24.49 11.15 15.91
N ASN A 111 -23.75 11.88 15.09
CA ASN A 111 -24.13 13.18 14.55
C ASN A 111 -23.72 13.31 13.08
N ALA A 112 -24.40 14.18 12.32
CA ALA A 112 -24.09 14.49 10.93
C ALA A 112 -22.66 15.03 10.75
N TYR A 113 -22.12 15.78 11.70
CA TYR A 113 -20.72 16.22 11.65
C TYR A 113 -19.74 15.05 11.70
N GLU A 114 -20.04 14.01 12.48
CA GLU A 114 -19.21 12.81 12.56
C GLU A 114 -19.27 12.02 11.24
N GLU A 115 -20.44 11.97 10.60
CA GLU A 115 -20.58 11.41 9.25
C GLU A 115 -19.75 12.20 8.23
N MET A 116 -19.78 13.54 8.28
CA MET A 116 -18.98 14.39 7.40
C MET A 116 -17.48 14.21 7.63
N ILE A 117 -17.04 14.08 8.88
CA ILE A 117 -15.64 13.77 9.22
C ILE A 117 -15.25 12.42 8.62
N LEU A 118 -16.06 11.38 8.83
CA LEU A 118 -15.81 10.05 8.26
C LEU A 118 -15.77 10.08 6.72
N TRP A 119 -16.65 10.86 6.07
CA TRP A 119 -16.64 11.01 4.62
C TRP A 119 -15.42 11.80 4.11
N THR A 120 -14.94 12.76 4.89
CA THR A 120 -13.71 13.51 4.60
C THR A 120 -12.48 12.62 4.73
N GLU A 121 -12.38 11.82 5.81
CA GLU A 121 -11.31 10.82 6.00
C GLU A 121 -11.32 9.74 4.91
N GLN A 122 -12.50 9.38 4.41
CA GLN A 122 -12.66 8.44 3.30
C GLN A 122 -12.41 9.06 1.91
N GLY A 123 -12.19 10.38 1.82
CA GLY A 123 -12.02 11.09 0.55
C GLY A 123 -13.29 11.20 -0.31
N LYS A 124 -14.47 10.98 0.28
CA LYS A 124 -15.78 11.15 -0.40
C LYS A 124 -16.21 12.61 -0.48
N LEU A 125 -15.81 13.39 0.52
CA LEU A 125 -16.12 14.81 0.64
C LEU A 125 -14.85 15.62 0.33
N TRP A 126 -15.03 16.81 -0.27
CA TRP A 126 -13.91 17.71 -0.52
C TRP A 126 -13.27 18.19 0.78
N THR A 127 -11.96 18.35 0.78
CA THR A 127 -11.25 18.97 1.89
C THR A 127 -11.44 20.49 1.83
N PHE A 128 -11.65 21.10 3.00
CA PHE A 128 -11.80 22.55 3.13
C PHE A 128 -10.54 23.17 3.73
N PRO A 129 -10.14 24.38 3.30
CA PRO A 129 -10.74 25.19 2.22
C PRO A 129 -10.57 24.56 0.82
N ILE A 130 -11.55 24.78 -0.06
CA ILE A 130 -11.56 24.17 -1.40
C ILE A 130 -10.33 24.65 -2.18
N ASN A 131 -9.48 23.72 -2.59
CA ASN A 131 -8.37 23.97 -3.51
C ASN A 131 -8.69 23.34 -4.87
N ASN A 132 -8.67 24.15 -5.94
CA ASN A 132 -8.92 23.68 -7.31
C ASN A 132 -7.81 22.77 -7.85
N GLU A 133 -6.63 22.80 -7.24
CA GLU A 133 -5.47 21.99 -7.63
C GLU A 133 -5.37 20.69 -6.81
N ALA A 134 -6.36 20.39 -5.97
CA ALA A 134 -6.40 19.16 -5.18
C ALA A 134 -6.40 17.92 -6.12
N GLY A 135 -5.40 17.06 -5.96
CA GLY A 135 -5.18 15.89 -6.82
C GLY A 135 -4.09 16.08 -7.89
N LEU A 136 -3.53 17.28 -8.04
CA LEU A 136 -2.40 17.55 -8.96
C LEU A 136 -1.07 17.69 -8.20
N GLU A 137 -0.87 16.86 -7.18
CA GLU A 137 0.29 16.94 -6.26
C GLU A 137 1.62 16.58 -6.91
N GLU A 138 1.61 15.79 -7.99
CA GLU A 138 2.83 15.40 -8.70
C GLU A 138 3.41 16.57 -9.50
N GLU A 139 2.58 17.28 -10.27
CA GLU A 139 3.02 18.45 -11.04
C GLU A 139 3.27 19.67 -10.12
N ALA A 140 2.55 19.80 -8.99
CA ALA A 140 2.80 20.87 -8.03
C ALA A 140 4.21 20.82 -7.41
N LYS A 141 4.88 19.66 -7.43
CA LYS A 141 6.27 19.52 -6.98
C LYS A 141 7.27 20.04 -8.00
N VAL A 142 6.86 20.14 -9.27
CA VAL A 142 7.73 20.53 -10.37
C VAL A 142 7.79 22.05 -10.44
N PRO A 143 8.99 22.66 -10.45
CA PRO A 143 9.11 24.10 -10.57
C PRO A 143 8.68 24.56 -11.97
N PHE A 144 8.14 25.79 -12.06
CA PHE A 144 7.74 26.38 -13.34
C PHE A 144 8.88 26.48 -14.35
N THR A 145 10.13 26.55 -13.86
CA THR A 145 11.35 26.58 -14.68
C THR A 145 11.37 25.43 -15.68
N ASP A 146 10.96 24.25 -15.25
CA ASP A 146 11.02 23.03 -16.05
C ASP A 146 9.90 22.97 -17.09
N HIS A 147 8.82 23.75 -16.90
CA HIS A 147 7.75 23.88 -17.89
C HIS A 147 8.04 24.94 -18.95
N VAL A 148 8.81 25.98 -18.61
CA VAL A 148 9.06 27.15 -19.44
C VAL A 148 10.39 27.04 -20.18
N PHE A 149 11.46 26.67 -19.49
CA PHE A 149 12.80 26.56 -20.04
C PHE A 149 13.05 25.13 -20.52
N LEU A 150 12.90 24.93 -21.82
CA LEU A 150 13.08 23.64 -22.49
C LEU A 150 14.28 23.63 -23.45
N GLU A 151 15.10 24.69 -23.40
CA GLU A 151 16.22 24.92 -24.31
C GLU A 151 17.34 23.89 -24.13
N ASP A 152 17.50 23.37 -22.91
CA ASP A 152 18.50 22.34 -22.59
C ASP A 152 18.24 21.03 -23.37
N LEU A 153 16.98 20.75 -23.73
CA LEU A 153 16.60 19.51 -24.43
C LEU A 153 16.96 19.53 -25.91
N ILE A 154 17.35 20.69 -26.47
CA ILE A 154 17.66 20.85 -27.91
C ILE A 154 19.16 20.97 -28.21
N GLU A 155 20.05 20.71 -27.25
CA GLU A 155 21.51 20.74 -27.49
C GLU A 155 21.96 19.71 -28.54
N ASP A 156 21.26 18.58 -28.65
CA ASP A 156 21.55 17.50 -29.60
C ASP A 156 21.23 17.86 -31.07
N PHE A 157 20.50 18.97 -31.29
CA PHE A 157 20.09 19.41 -32.63
C PHE A 157 21.15 20.34 -33.24
N PRO A 158 21.26 20.41 -34.59
CA PRO A 158 22.18 21.33 -35.24
C PRO A 158 21.96 22.77 -34.76
N ARG A 159 23.06 23.49 -34.45
CA ARG A 159 23.01 24.87 -33.90
C ARG A 159 22.43 25.90 -34.86
N SER A 160 22.45 25.61 -36.16
CA SER A 160 21.92 26.47 -37.21
C SER A 160 21.23 25.62 -38.27
N GLY A 161 20.09 26.10 -38.77
CA GLY A 161 19.34 25.50 -39.86
C GLY A 161 17.82 25.52 -39.68
N PRO A 162 17.06 25.10 -40.70
CA PRO A 162 15.59 25.07 -40.65
C PRO A 162 15.04 24.16 -39.56
N VAL A 163 15.74 23.05 -39.28
CA VAL A 163 15.38 22.09 -38.22
C VAL A 163 15.46 22.74 -36.84
N ARG A 164 16.48 23.57 -36.60
CA ARG A 164 16.64 24.31 -35.35
C ARG A 164 15.51 25.30 -35.14
N HIS A 165 15.21 26.10 -36.16
CA HIS A 165 14.13 27.07 -36.11
C HIS A 165 12.75 26.42 -35.89
N PHE A 166 12.51 25.27 -36.53
CA PHE A 166 11.31 24.48 -36.30
C PHE A 166 11.22 23.98 -34.85
N MET A 167 12.31 23.42 -34.32
CA MET A 167 12.33 22.94 -32.94
C MET A 167 12.14 24.07 -31.92
N GLU A 168 12.70 25.26 -32.17
CA GLU A 168 12.46 26.45 -31.34
C GLU A 168 10.98 26.82 -31.30
N LEU A 169 10.28 26.77 -32.43
CA LEU A 169 8.82 27.01 -32.48
C LEU A 169 8.05 25.94 -31.69
N VAL A 170 8.45 24.67 -31.79
CA VAL A 170 7.87 23.58 -30.99
C VAL A 170 8.07 23.83 -29.50
N LEU A 171 9.28 24.22 -29.08
CA LEU A 171 9.57 24.55 -27.68
C LEU A 171 8.73 25.74 -27.19
N VAL A 172 8.61 26.81 -27.98
CA VAL A 172 7.77 27.95 -27.64
C VAL A 172 6.31 27.52 -27.51
N GLY A 173 5.81 26.61 -28.37
CA GLY A 173 4.48 26.04 -28.25
C GLY A 173 4.28 25.21 -26.97
N LEU A 174 5.26 24.36 -26.63
CA LEU A 174 5.23 23.54 -25.42
C LEU A 174 5.34 24.38 -24.14
N SER A 175 6.13 25.45 -24.14
CA SER A 175 6.31 26.33 -22.98
C SER A 175 5.01 27.04 -22.59
N LYS A 176 4.18 27.39 -23.57
CA LYS A 176 2.89 28.08 -23.38
C LYS A 176 1.73 27.15 -23.04
N ASN A 177 1.95 25.83 -22.97
CA ASN A 177 0.89 24.87 -22.75
C ASN A 177 0.73 24.50 -21.26
N PRO A 178 -0.42 24.85 -20.63
CA PRO A 178 -0.70 24.52 -19.22
C PRO A 178 -1.29 23.11 -19.02
N TYR A 179 -1.71 22.42 -20.08
CA TYR A 179 -2.42 21.13 -19.99
C TYR A 179 -1.51 19.91 -20.10
N ILE A 180 -0.19 20.11 -20.25
CA ILE A 180 0.78 19.05 -20.51
C ILE A 180 1.85 19.05 -19.40
N SER A 181 2.08 17.86 -18.84
CA SER A 181 3.14 17.61 -17.86
C SER A 181 4.54 17.73 -18.45
N VAL A 182 5.55 18.00 -17.63
CA VAL A 182 6.95 18.06 -18.09
C VAL A 182 7.38 16.75 -18.75
N GLN A 183 6.97 15.62 -18.19
CA GLN A 183 7.29 14.30 -18.73
C GLN A 183 6.79 14.15 -20.17
N ARG A 184 5.55 14.56 -20.44
CA ARG A 184 4.98 14.50 -21.78
C ARG A 184 5.62 15.50 -22.75
N LYS A 185 6.10 16.66 -22.26
CA LYS A 185 6.89 17.59 -23.09
C LYS A 185 8.21 16.95 -23.53
N ARG A 186 8.90 16.23 -22.62
CA ARG A 186 10.14 15.50 -22.94
C ARG A 186 9.91 14.40 -23.96
N GLU A 187 8.87 13.59 -23.77
CA GLU A 187 8.47 12.54 -24.72
C GLU A 187 8.18 13.10 -26.12
N HIS A 188 7.56 14.28 -26.20
CA HIS A 188 7.30 14.94 -27.48
C HIS A 188 8.60 15.32 -28.20
N ILE A 189 9.59 15.81 -27.46
CA ILE A 189 10.91 16.18 -28.02
C ILE A 189 11.69 14.91 -28.43
N ASP A 190 11.66 13.87 -27.61
CA ASP A 190 12.29 12.59 -27.92
C ASP A 190 11.68 11.92 -29.16
N TRP A 191 10.38 12.08 -29.37
CA TRP A 191 9.72 11.65 -30.59
C TRP A 191 10.30 12.36 -31.83
N PHE A 192 10.51 13.68 -31.77
CA PHE A 192 11.17 14.42 -32.86
C PHE A 192 12.61 13.95 -33.08
N ARG A 193 13.36 13.67 -32.02
CA ARG A 193 14.72 13.12 -32.14
C ARG A 193 14.72 11.81 -32.94
N GLN A 194 13.80 10.91 -32.64
CA GLN A 194 13.68 9.65 -33.36
C GLN A 194 13.21 9.85 -34.81
N TYR A 195 12.27 10.77 -35.02
CA TYR A 195 11.75 11.09 -36.35
C TYR A 195 12.84 11.63 -37.29
N PHE A 196 13.68 12.55 -36.83
CA PHE A 196 14.77 13.08 -37.65
C PHE A 196 15.88 12.06 -37.92
N LYS A 197 16.10 11.11 -36.99
CA LYS A 197 17.00 9.97 -37.23
C LYS A 197 16.47 9.07 -38.34
N GLU A 198 15.18 8.76 -38.34
CA GLU A 198 14.55 7.92 -39.37
C GLU A 198 14.52 8.61 -40.75
N LYS A 199 14.30 9.93 -40.78
CA LYS A 199 14.18 10.71 -42.04
C LYS A 199 15.46 11.44 -42.44
N HIS A 200 16.62 10.98 -41.96
CA HIS A 200 17.90 11.62 -42.23
C HIS A 200 18.20 11.78 -43.74
N GLU A 201 17.86 10.78 -44.56
CA GLU A 201 18.07 10.84 -46.01
C GLU A 201 17.27 11.97 -46.68
N VAL A 202 16.03 12.17 -46.25
CA VAL A 202 15.16 13.24 -46.76
C VAL A 202 15.69 14.62 -46.37
N LEU A 203 16.19 14.75 -45.14
CA LEU A 203 16.78 15.99 -44.64
C LEU A 203 18.08 16.35 -45.39
N ARG A 204 18.87 15.33 -45.74
CA ARG A 204 20.07 15.50 -46.56
C ARG A 204 19.71 15.97 -47.97
N LEU A 205 18.74 15.33 -48.63
CA LEU A 205 18.27 15.73 -49.95
C LEU A 205 17.68 17.14 -49.97
N ALA A 206 17.01 17.54 -48.89
CA ALA A 206 16.44 18.88 -48.73
C ALA A 206 17.48 19.97 -48.38
N GLY A 207 18.76 19.62 -48.15
CA GLY A 207 19.80 20.56 -47.74
C GLY A 207 19.56 21.17 -46.35
N ALA A 208 18.78 20.49 -45.49
CA ALA A 208 18.38 21.01 -44.19
C ALA A 208 19.43 20.78 -43.08
N LEU A 209 20.48 20.00 -43.37
CA LEU A 209 21.61 19.75 -42.47
C LEU A 209 22.82 20.63 -42.85
N PRO A 210 23.46 21.29 -41.88
CA PRO A 210 24.65 22.10 -42.15
C PRO A 210 25.83 21.22 -42.54
N GLY A 211 26.18 21.16 -43.83
CA GLY A 211 27.45 20.60 -44.31
C GLY A 211 27.40 19.54 -45.41
N GLU A 212 26.23 18.98 -45.73
CA GLU A 212 26.07 18.11 -46.91
C GLU A 212 25.22 18.84 -47.95
N GLY A 213 25.88 19.66 -48.77
CA GLY A 213 25.31 20.01 -50.07
C GLY A 213 25.08 18.72 -50.87
N PRO A 214 24.14 18.69 -51.83
CA PRO A 214 23.91 17.53 -52.66
C PRO A 214 25.24 17.13 -53.29
N THR A 215 25.76 15.95 -52.97
CA THR A 215 26.88 15.37 -53.72
C THR A 215 26.45 15.37 -55.17
N PRO A 216 27.11 16.16 -56.04
CA PRO A 216 26.74 16.18 -57.45
C PRO A 216 26.86 14.73 -57.96
N PRO A 217 25.91 14.27 -58.79
CA PRO A 217 26.08 13.00 -59.48
C PRO A 217 27.46 13.00 -60.15
N PRO A 218 28.18 11.86 -60.16
CA PRO A 218 29.50 11.79 -60.79
C PRO A 218 29.38 12.36 -62.20
N LEU A 219 30.15 13.41 -62.47
CA LEU A 219 30.28 14.03 -63.79
C LEU A 219 30.83 12.95 -64.73
N THR A 220 29.96 12.25 -65.44
CA THR A 220 30.35 11.53 -66.64
C THR A 220 30.77 12.59 -67.64
N ALA A 221 32.08 12.72 -67.84
CA ALA A 221 32.67 13.65 -68.79
C ALA A 221 32.10 13.37 -70.20
N PRO A 222 31.74 14.40 -70.98
CA PRO A 222 31.40 14.24 -72.39
C PRO A 222 32.69 14.24 -73.22
N GLY A 223 32.85 13.22 -74.06
CA GLY A 223 33.74 13.27 -75.22
C GLY A 223 34.93 12.34 -75.16
N ASP A 224 34.73 11.11 -75.64
CA ASP A 224 35.72 10.36 -76.43
C ASP A 224 34.95 9.70 -77.58
N GLU A 225 34.45 10.52 -78.52
CA GLU A 225 34.19 10.04 -79.88
C GLU A 225 35.47 10.26 -80.69
N GLU A 226 36.41 9.32 -80.59
CA GLU A 226 37.46 9.19 -81.60
C GLU A 226 36.86 8.51 -82.83
N GLY A 227 36.74 9.31 -83.90
CA GLY A 227 36.34 8.84 -85.21
C GLY A 227 37.38 7.91 -85.83
N THR A 228 36.97 6.68 -86.12
CA THR A 228 37.58 5.86 -87.17
C THR A 228 36.74 5.97 -88.44
N GLN A 229 37.16 6.82 -89.37
CA GLN A 229 36.82 6.69 -90.78
C GLN A 229 38.09 6.58 -91.62
N SER A 230 37.96 5.84 -92.73
CA SER A 230 38.90 5.65 -93.85
C SER A 230 39.93 4.53 -93.63
N THR A 231 40.14 3.55 -94.53
CA THR A 231 40.06 3.55 -96.00
C THR A 231 39.87 2.15 -96.59
N ALA A 232 39.35 2.13 -97.82
CA ALA A 232 39.23 1.02 -98.76
C ALA A 232 40.52 0.24 -99.08
N ALA A 233 40.37 -1.03 -99.53
CA ALA A 233 41.01 -1.65 -100.72
C ALA A 233 40.85 -3.19 -100.62
N HIS A 234 40.04 -3.81 -101.49
CA HIS A 234 40.46 -4.52 -102.71
C HIS A 234 41.03 -5.93 -102.51
N SER A 235 40.38 -6.87 -103.20
CA SER A 235 40.75 -8.24 -103.61
C SER A 235 40.24 -9.40 -102.75
#